data_AF-A0A3N2DED2-F1
#
_entry.id   AF-A0A3N2DED2-F1
#
_cell.length_a   1.000
_cell.length_b   1.000
_cell.length_c   1.000
_cell.angle_alpha   90.00
_cell.angle_beta   90.00
_cell.angle_gamma   90.00
#
_symmetry.space_group_name_H-M   'P 1'
#
loop_
_entity.id
_entity.type
_entity.pdbx_description
1 polymer ?
#
loop_
_entity_poly.entity_id
_entity_poly.type
_entity_poly.pdbx_seq_one_letter_code
_entity_poly.pdbx_strand_id
1 'polypeptide(L)'
;MPTRKAPQDRKTKALPPGQFQGVDGKTYVLPDPNESVTLATGRDLRDIALGDDQAQLAVQFRLLERCGVDEVTLDALYSLPMLDTANVISEWMTGVDLPNS
;
A
#
# COMPACT_ATOMS: atom_id res chain seq x y z
N MET A 1 -37.81 -11.22 23.19
CA MET A 1 -37.37 -9.91 22.64
C MET A 1 -36.41 -10.18 21.50
N PRO A 2 -36.62 -9.65 20.28
CA PRO A 2 -35.69 -9.91 19.18
C PRO A 2 -34.42 -9.08 19.38
N THR A 3 -33.28 -9.77 19.43
CA THR A 3 -31.94 -9.21 19.54
C THR A 3 -31.61 -8.36 18.30
N ARG A 4 -31.26 -7.08 18.51
CA ARG A 4 -30.67 -6.22 17.48
C ARG A 4 -29.35 -6.86 17.04
N LYS A 5 -29.32 -7.38 15.81
CA LYS A 5 -28.05 -7.71 15.13
C LYS A 5 -27.27 -6.41 14.98
N ALA A 6 -26.08 -6.34 15.58
CA ALA A 6 -25.10 -5.32 15.27
C ALA A 6 -24.90 -5.28 13.74
N PRO A 7 -24.66 -4.11 13.13
CA PRO A 7 -24.34 -4.05 11.71
C PRO A 7 -23.10 -4.91 11.50
N GLN A 8 -23.28 -6.00 10.76
CA GLN A 8 -22.23 -6.95 10.43
C GLN A 8 -21.05 -6.15 9.86
N ASP A 9 -19.90 -6.29 10.53
CA ASP A 9 -18.57 -6.13 9.97
C ASP A 9 -18.61 -6.33 8.45
N ARG A 10 -18.58 -5.21 7.72
CA ARG A 10 -18.18 -5.18 6.31
C ARG A 10 -16.69 -5.53 6.31
N LYS A 11 -16.36 -6.81 6.52
CA LYS A 11 -15.13 -7.36 5.99
C LYS A 11 -15.30 -7.38 4.48
N THR A 12 -15.00 -6.25 3.86
CA THR A 12 -14.79 -6.13 2.42
C THR A 12 -13.86 -7.28 2.05
N LYS A 13 -14.25 -8.12 1.09
CA LYS A 13 -13.38 -9.17 0.57
C LYS A 13 -12.02 -8.55 0.29
N ALA A 14 -10.96 -9.15 0.82
CA ALA A 14 -9.59 -8.72 0.52
C ALA A 14 -9.46 -8.62 -0.99
N LEU A 15 -9.12 -7.44 -1.48
CA LEU A 15 -8.86 -7.22 -2.89
C LEU A 15 -7.56 -7.97 -3.27
N PRO A 16 -7.36 -8.30 -4.55
CA PRO A 16 -6.09 -8.86 -4.99
C PRO A 16 -4.91 -7.96 -4.57
N PRO A 17 -3.71 -8.53 -4.33
CA PRO A 17 -2.51 -7.74 -4.03
C PRO A 17 -2.32 -6.63 -5.06
N GLY A 18 -2.01 -5.42 -4.60
CA GLY A 18 -1.89 -4.24 -5.46
C GLY A 18 -3.22 -3.64 -5.90
N GLN A 19 -4.37 -4.02 -5.33
CA GLN A 19 -5.64 -3.34 -5.55
C GLN A 19 -6.21 -2.77 -4.26
N PHE A 20 -6.82 -1.59 -4.34
CA PHE A 20 -7.51 -0.96 -3.20
C PHE A 20 -8.80 -0.28 -3.64
N GLN A 21 -9.73 -0.10 -2.69
CA GLN A 21 -10.97 0.65 -2.93
C GLN A 21 -10.79 2.08 -2.42
N GLY A 22 -10.98 3.06 -3.31
CA GLY A 22 -10.98 4.48 -2.95
C GLY A 22 -12.22 4.89 -2.16
N VAL A 23 -12.17 6.07 -1.55
CA VAL A 23 -13.32 6.66 -0.82
C VAL A 23 -14.55 6.92 -1.71
N ASP A 24 -14.32 7.04 -3.03
CA ASP A 24 -15.34 7.18 -4.06
C ASP A 24 -15.99 5.83 -4.45
N GLY A 25 -15.54 4.73 -3.84
CA GLY A 25 -16.02 3.38 -4.07
C GLY A 25 -15.41 2.70 -5.30
N LYS A 26 -14.54 3.37 -6.06
CA LYS A 26 -13.86 2.77 -7.22
C LYS A 26 -12.68 1.91 -6.78
N THR A 27 -12.35 0.93 -7.59
CA THR A 27 -11.16 0.11 -7.40
C THR A 27 -10.01 0.68 -8.21
N TYR A 28 -8.87 0.84 -7.55
CA TYR A 28 -7.62 1.33 -8.11
C TYR A 28 -6.58 0.21 -8.08
N VAL A 29 -5.61 0.29 -8.99
CA VAL A 29 -4.57 -0.72 -9.16
C VAL A 29 -3.20 -0.05 -9.03
N LEU A 30 -2.39 -0.55 -8.12
CA LEU A 30 -0.99 -0.18 -7.96
C LEU A 30 -0.13 -1.00 -8.96
N PRO A 31 1.01 -0.45 -9.39
CA PRO A 31 1.95 -1.11 -10.30
C PRO A 31 2.55 -2.36 -9.65
N ASP A 32 3.31 -3.14 -10.41
CA ASP A 32 4.01 -4.31 -9.86
C ASP A 32 5.02 -3.85 -8.78
N PRO A 33 4.93 -4.36 -7.53
CA PRO A 33 5.88 -4.00 -6.48
C PRO A 33 7.32 -4.37 -6.80
N ASN A 34 7.58 -5.34 -7.68
CA ASN A 34 8.93 -5.70 -8.11
C ASN A 34 9.59 -4.60 -8.94
N GLU A 35 8.81 -3.84 -9.73
CA GLU A 35 9.34 -2.67 -10.45
C GLU A 35 9.87 -1.64 -9.45
N SER A 36 9.20 -1.49 -8.30
CA SER A 36 9.60 -0.55 -7.26
C SER A 36 10.98 -0.85 -6.67
N VAL A 37 11.33 -2.13 -6.54
CA VAL A 37 12.63 -2.55 -6.01
C VAL A 37 13.76 -2.26 -6.98
N THR A 38 13.50 -2.35 -8.29
CA THR A 38 14.51 -1.95 -9.30
C THR A 38 14.81 -0.45 -9.29
N LEU A 39 13.89 0.35 -8.73
CA LEU A 39 14.01 1.80 -8.56
C LEU A 39 14.56 2.22 -7.18
N ALA A 40 14.78 1.25 -6.30
CA ALA A 40 15.38 1.49 -4.99
C ALA A 40 16.87 1.83 -5.15
N THR A 41 17.31 2.86 -4.42
CA THR A 41 18.70 3.30 -4.41
C THR A 41 19.39 2.87 -3.12
N GLY A 42 20.73 2.90 -3.10
CA GLY A 42 21.49 2.70 -1.87
C GLY A 42 21.16 3.71 -0.76
N ARG A 43 20.60 4.88 -1.11
CA ARG A 43 20.10 5.85 -0.13
C ARG A 43 18.83 5.35 0.56
N ASP A 44 17.92 4.76 -0.20
CA ASP A 44 16.69 4.19 0.35
C ASP A 44 17.02 3.01 1.28
N LEU A 45 17.95 2.13 0.87
CA LEU A 45 18.44 1.05 1.74
C LEU A 45 19.08 1.57 3.03
N ARG A 46 19.93 2.60 2.95
CA ARG A 46 20.53 3.23 4.13
C ARG A 46 19.47 3.85 5.05
N ASP A 47 18.48 4.53 4.47
CA ASP A 47 17.41 5.16 5.23
C ASP A 47 16.54 4.11 5.96
N ILE A 48 16.28 2.94 5.34
CA ILE A 48 15.65 1.79 6.01
C ILE A 48 16.56 1.27 7.15
N ALA A 49 17.85 1.03 6.87
CA ALA A 49 18.76 0.38 7.80
C ALA A 49 19.08 1.21 9.05
N LEU A 50 19.02 2.54 8.95
CA LEU A 50 19.28 3.46 10.06
C LEU A 50 18.01 3.97 10.75
N GLY A 51 16.84 3.70 10.17
CA GLY A 51 15.55 4.20 10.62
C GLY A 51 14.75 3.19 11.44
N ASP A 52 13.57 3.62 11.86
CA ASP A 52 12.55 2.78 12.47
C ASP A 52 11.48 2.36 11.44
N ASP A 53 10.39 1.76 11.90
CA ASP A 53 9.28 1.34 11.03
C ASP A 53 8.69 2.49 10.20
N GLN A 54 8.77 3.73 10.69
CA GLN A 54 8.31 4.91 9.93
C GLN A 54 9.23 5.20 8.75
N ALA A 55 10.54 4.97 8.89
CA ALA A 55 11.49 5.10 7.79
C ALA A 55 11.23 4.06 6.70
N GLN A 56 10.88 2.82 7.10
CA GLN A 56 10.49 1.79 6.14
C GLN A 56 9.25 2.21 5.36
N LEU A 57 8.18 2.65 6.04
CA LEU A 57 6.96 3.12 5.40
C LEU A 57 7.22 4.31 4.47
N ALA A 58 8.00 5.30 4.90
CA ALA A 58 8.37 6.45 4.08
C ALA A 58 9.14 6.05 2.81
N VAL A 59 9.98 5.02 2.88
CA VAL A 59 10.65 4.48 1.69
C VAL A 59 9.65 3.81 0.76
N GLN A 60 8.70 3.03 1.28
CA GLN A 60 7.68 2.37 0.45
C GLN A 60 6.83 3.39 -0.33
N PHE A 61 6.41 4.50 0.29
CA PHE A 61 5.75 5.61 -0.42
C PHE A 61 6.63 6.19 -1.53
N ARG A 62 7.90 6.48 -1.24
CA ARG A 62 8.85 7.00 -2.24
C ARG A 62 9.04 6.04 -3.41
N LEU A 63 9.08 4.74 -3.16
CA LEU A 63 9.21 3.73 -4.21
C LEU A 63 7.95 3.67 -5.07
N LEU A 64 6.77 3.73 -4.45
CA LEU A 64 5.49 3.76 -5.16
C LEU A 64 5.41 4.97 -6.10
N GLU A 65 5.74 6.16 -5.63
CA GLU A 65 5.76 7.37 -6.46
C GLU A 65 6.74 7.26 -7.64
N ARG A 66 7.88 6.59 -7.45
CA ARG A 66 8.86 6.37 -8.52
C ARG A 66 8.41 5.36 -9.58
N CYS A 67 7.49 4.45 -9.25
CA CYS A 67 6.92 3.51 -10.22
C CYS A 67 6.02 4.18 -11.28
N GLY A 68 5.81 5.50 -11.20
CA GLY A 68 4.99 6.21 -12.18
C GLY A 68 3.51 5.91 -12.04
N VAL A 69 3.04 5.69 -10.81
CA VAL A 69 1.60 5.64 -10.50
C VAL A 69 0.95 6.91 -11.01
N ASP A 70 -0.18 6.77 -11.69
CA ASP A 70 -0.92 7.92 -12.19
C ASP A 70 -1.43 8.79 -11.02
N GLU A 71 -1.51 10.10 -11.25
CA GLU A 71 -1.90 11.07 -10.22
C GLU A 71 -3.28 10.75 -9.62
N VAL A 72 -4.21 10.21 -10.41
CA VAL A 72 -5.58 9.89 -9.93
C VAL A 72 -5.54 8.72 -8.94
N THR A 73 -4.71 7.71 -9.20
CA THR A 73 -4.49 6.59 -8.29
C THR A 73 -3.77 7.02 -7.01
N LEU A 74 -2.75 7.88 -7.11
CA LEU A 74 -2.07 8.43 -5.93
C LEU A 74 -3.01 9.29 -5.07
N ASP A 75 -3.80 10.17 -5.69
CA ASP A 75 -4.78 10.99 -5.00
C ASP A 75 -5.84 10.14 -4.30
N ALA A 76 -6.30 9.05 -4.95
CA ALA A 76 -7.23 8.11 -4.36
C ALA A 76 -6.64 7.39 -3.14
N LEU A 77 -5.36 6.99 -3.21
CA LEU A 77 -4.62 6.35 -2.12
C LEU A 77 -4.43 7.29 -0.93
N TYR A 78 -4.06 8.54 -1.19
CA TYR A 78 -3.85 9.57 -0.17
C TYR A 78 -5.14 10.13 0.42
N SER A 79 -6.28 9.91 -0.24
CA SER A 79 -7.60 10.25 0.28
C SER A 79 -8.15 9.22 1.28
N LEU A 80 -7.51 8.05 1.41
CA LEU A 80 -7.89 7.05 2.40
C LEU A 80 -7.52 7.47 3.83
N PRO A 81 -8.20 6.92 4.85
CA PRO A 81 -7.73 7.02 6.23
C PRO A 81 -6.29 6.50 6.37
N MET A 82 -5.49 7.15 7.21
CA MET A 82 -4.06 6.85 7.40
C MET A 82 -3.76 5.35 7.59
N LEU A 83 -4.57 4.65 8.38
CA LEU A 83 -4.40 3.22 8.62
C LEU A 83 -4.66 2.38 7.36
N ASP A 84 -5.66 2.76 6.57
CA ASP A 84 -5.99 2.07 5.32
C ASP A 84 -4.91 2.30 4.27
N THR A 85 -4.38 3.53 4.15
CA THR A 85 -3.24 3.82 3.28
C THR A 85 -2.01 2.99 3.67
N ALA A 86 -1.67 2.94 4.96
CA ALA A 86 -0.54 2.17 5.45
C ALA A 86 -0.71 0.67 5.18
N ASN A 87 -1.91 0.13 5.35
CA ASN A 87 -2.23 -1.26 5.05
C ASN A 87 -2.07 -1.56 3.56
N VAL A 88 -2.63 -0.73 2.67
CA VAL A 88 -2.54 -0.91 1.22
C VAL A 88 -1.08 -0.95 0.76
N ILE A 89 -0.24 -0.05 1.26
CA ILE A 89 1.17 0.01 0.87
C ILE A 89 1.97 -1.14 1.44
N SER A 90 1.72 -1.51 2.69
CA SER A 90 2.38 -2.65 3.32
C SER A 90 2.04 -3.95 2.57
N GLU A 91 0.75 -4.17 2.27
CA GLU A 91 0.29 -5.33 1.48
C GLU A 91 0.88 -5.33 0.08
N TRP A 92 0.92 -4.18 -0.60
CA TRP A 92 1.56 -4.05 -1.90
C TRP A 92 3.04 -4.48 -1.86
N MET A 93 3.78 -4.03 -0.86
CA MET A 93 5.20 -4.40 -0.69
C MET A 93 5.42 -5.86 -0.29
N THR A 94 4.44 -6.54 0.31
CA THR A 94 4.54 -8.00 0.52
C THR A 94 4.55 -8.80 -0.78
N GLY A 95 4.11 -8.20 -1.89
CA GLY A 95 4.17 -8.79 -3.22
C GLY A 95 5.56 -8.74 -3.88
N VAL A 96 6.56 -8.13 -3.23
CA VAL A 96 7.95 -8.15 -3.71
C VAL A 96 8.50 -9.57 -3.61
N ASP A 97 8.91 -10.13 -4.74
CA ASP A 97 9.67 -11.37 -4.81
C ASP A 97 11.16 -11.03 -4.68
N LEU A 98 11.68 -11.10 -3.46
CA LEU A 98 13.12 -10.97 -3.24
C LEU A 98 13.78 -12.24 -3.78
N PRO A 99 14.64 -12.17 -4.83
CA PRO A 99 15.37 -13.34 -5.27
C PRO A 99 16.14 -13.88 -4.08
N ASN A 100 15.84 -15.15 -3.71
CA ASN A 100 16.51 -15.86 -2.62
C ASN A 100 18.02 -15.60 -2.71
N SER A 101 18.58 -15.05 -1.63
CA SER A 101 20.02 -14.93 -1.45
C SER A 101 20.70 -16.30 -1.46
#